data_AF-A0A838IGF7-F1
#
_entry.id   AF-A0A838IGF7-F1
#
_cell.length_a   1.000
_cell.length_b   1.000
_cell.length_c   1.000
_cell.angle_alpha   90.00
_cell.angle_beta   90.00
_cell.angle_gamma   90.00
#
_symmetry.space_group_name_H-M   'P 1'
#
loop_
_entity.id
_entity.type
_entity.pdbx_description
1 polymer ?
#
loop_
_entity_poly.entity_id
_entity_poly.type
_entity_poly.pdbx_seq_one_letter_code
_entity_poly.pdbx_strand_id
1 'polypeptide(L)'
;MTDRTFIKRHMAQMAEVQRLFEENAPLFEDILVPPKPKASSRSDATPAPGTDEVEETVPSEDEDDEAWIFFHITSRIHFQRRLFERDEVKDMLAKHCLHYARVCEVGLLHYCLMDNHFHLKIAVRRGALKCFNASKFVGCIKQQFTIEYKRWYNGPYRREQRHRPESLGNGTLWEGRPHIERIEDDAQLAACTLYIEANRVRACAGTQLMALQEPPMLLTSQDEVSRLQPCYEELLERIESYRYQSAGWYISGCAGPEPLLTDGYDGNWASEEELERWWDEPVRELPEGWRKVWFKERLGILKPTLPQARRYMENPFIARLGTTPETRGRTFARLLMSACWHGRKRPVRDDEEGSVPGVLSK
;
A
#
# COMPACT_ATOMS: atom_id res chain seq x y z
N MET A 1 -4.62 20.31 -16.68
CA MET A 1 -3.50 19.62 -17.36
C MET A 1 -2.76 18.83 -16.29
N THR A 2 -2.69 17.51 -16.41
CA THR A 2 -1.84 16.68 -15.55
C THR A 2 -0.38 16.98 -15.87
N ASP A 3 0.45 17.25 -14.86
CA ASP A 3 1.88 17.49 -15.05
C ASP A 3 2.55 16.24 -15.67
N ARG A 4 2.77 16.29 -17.00
CA ARG A 4 3.42 15.21 -17.76
C ARG A 4 4.82 14.91 -17.24
N THR A 5 5.46 15.86 -16.58
CA THR A 5 6.81 15.71 -16.00
C THR A 5 6.80 14.75 -14.83
N PHE A 6 5.79 14.84 -13.96
CA PHE A 6 5.62 13.92 -12.84
C PHE A 6 5.42 12.46 -13.29
N ILE A 7 4.51 12.23 -14.25
CA ILE A 7 4.24 10.86 -14.75
C ILE A 7 5.50 10.26 -15.36
N LYS A 8 6.24 11.03 -16.18
CA LYS A 8 7.52 10.58 -16.74
C LYS A 8 8.54 10.23 -15.64
N ARG A 9 8.63 11.06 -14.59
CA ARG A 9 9.53 10.83 -13.46
C ARG A 9 9.16 9.57 -12.68
N HIS A 10 7.88 9.38 -12.41
CA HIS A 10 7.33 8.21 -11.72
C HIS A 10 7.63 6.92 -12.49
N MET A 11 7.33 6.90 -13.79
CA MET A 11 7.62 5.78 -14.69
C MET A 11 9.11 5.46 -14.75
N ALA A 12 9.97 6.50 -14.85
CA ALA A 12 11.41 6.31 -14.81
C ALA A 12 11.89 5.75 -13.47
N GLN A 13 11.27 6.11 -12.34
CA GLN A 13 11.62 5.54 -11.03
C GLN A 13 11.21 4.06 -10.94
N MET A 14 10.01 3.71 -11.43
CA MET A 14 9.55 2.33 -11.44
C MET A 14 10.40 1.44 -12.34
N ALA A 15 10.73 1.89 -13.54
CA ALA A 15 11.62 1.16 -14.45
C ALA A 15 13.02 0.91 -13.85
N GLU A 16 13.53 1.85 -13.06
CA GLU A 16 14.81 1.67 -12.36
C GLU A 16 14.70 0.65 -11.21
N VAL A 17 13.63 0.70 -10.41
CA VAL A 17 13.42 -0.32 -9.37
C VAL A 17 13.24 -1.71 -10.00
N GLN A 18 12.55 -1.79 -11.14
CA GLN A 18 12.41 -3.01 -11.93
C GLN A 18 13.77 -3.52 -12.42
N ARG A 19 14.60 -2.65 -13.04
CA ARG A 19 15.96 -2.99 -13.47
C ARG A 19 16.81 -3.50 -12.32
N LEU A 20 16.76 -2.83 -11.16
CA LEU A 20 17.51 -3.26 -9.97
C LEU A 20 17.02 -4.61 -9.46
N PHE A 21 15.71 -4.85 -9.55
CA PHE A 21 15.12 -6.11 -9.18
C PHE A 21 15.59 -7.23 -10.12
N GLU A 22 15.67 -6.96 -11.43
CA GLU A 22 16.20 -7.89 -12.43
C GLU A 22 17.73 -8.10 -12.30
N GLU A 23 18.51 -7.05 -11.99
CA GLU A 23 19.96 -7.15 -11.81
C GLU A 23 20.36 -7.91 -10.54
N ASN A 24 19.54 -7.78 -9.51
CA ASN A 24 19.67 -8.58 -8.30
C ASN A 24 18.84 -9.85 -8.38
N ALA A 25 18.28 -10.20 -9.56
CA ALA A 25 17.51 -11.43 -9.73
C ALA A 25 18.28 -12.68 -9.27
N PRO A 26 19.62 -12.82 -9.41
CA PRO A 26 20.34 -13.97 -8.83
C PRO A 26 20.29 -14.03 -7.29
N LEU A 27 20.24 -12.87 -6.61
CA LEU A 27 19.99 -12.79 -5.16
C LEU A 27 18.52 -13.04 -4.82
N PHE A 28 17.66 -13.00 -5.83
CA PHE A 28 16.24 -13.24 -5.77
C PHE A 28 15.82 -14.49 -6.54
N GLU A 29 16.72 -15.36 -7.00
CA GLU A 29 16.34 -16.49 -7.86
C GLU A 29 15.54 -17.49 -7.01
N ASP A 30 15.91 -17.64 -5.73
CA ASP A 30 15.13 -18.37 -4.73
C ASP A 30 13.80 -17.68 -4.37
N ILE A 31 13.68 -16.37 -4.64
CA ILE A 31 12.47 -15.58 -4.45
C ILE A 31 11.62 -15.62 -5.72
N LEU A 32 12.18 -15.62 -6.92
CA LEU A 32 11.48 -15.35 -8.18
C LEU A 32 11.19 -16.58 -9.02
N VAL A 33 11.90 -17.68 -8.79
CA VAL A 33 11.51 -18.96 -9.36
C VAL A 33 10.20 -19.38 -8.66
N PRO A 34 9.09 -19.57 -9.40
CA PRO A 34 7.87 -20.08 -8.80
C PRO A 34 8.20 -21.38 -8.06
N PRO A 35 7.74 -21.58 -6.81
CA PRO A 35 8.01 -22.81 -6.10
C PRO A 35 7.56 -23.96 -7.01
N LYS A 36 8.49 -24.87 -7.34
CA LYS A 36 8.12 -26.08 -8.07
C LYS A 36 6.93 -26.67 -7.32
N PRO A 37 5.80 -26.97 -8.00
CA PRO A 37 4.64 -27.54 -7.34
C PRO A 37 5.13 -28.70 -6.49
N LYS A 38 4.81 -28.69 -5.19
CA LYS A 38 5.23 -29.74 -4.27
C LYS A 38 4.82 -31.05 -4.90
N ALA A 39 5.79 -31.86 -5.34
CA ALA A 39 5.53 -33.19 -5.83
C ALA A 39 4.73 -33.88 -4.72
N SER A 40 3.47 -34.21 -5.01
CA SER A 40 2.62 -34.99 -4.13
C SER A 40 3.42 -36.22 -3.73
N SER A 41 3.74 -36.34 -2.44
CA SER A 41 4.44 -37.51 -1.91
C SER A 41 3.45 -38.69 -1.96
N ARG A 42 3.25 -39.26 -3.15
CA ARG A 42 2.67 -40.59 -3.32
C ARG A 42 3.73 -41.58 -2.88
N SER A 43 3.39 -42.31 -1.82
CA SER A 43 4.13 -43.47 -1.30
C SER A 43 4.47 -44.45 -2.42
N ASP A 44 5.72 -44.94 -2.39
CA ASP A 44 6.26 -45.97 -3.27
C ASP A 44 5.32 -47.19 -3.40
N ALA A 45 4.65 -47.27 -4.54
CA ALA A 45 4.06 -48.49 -5.05
C ALA A 45 4.69 -48.76 -6.43
N THR A 46 5.33 -49.92 -6.56
CA THR A 46 6.03 -50.39 -7.75
C THR A 46 5.14 -50.31 -9.00
N PRO A 47 5.56 -49.66 -10.10
CA PRO A 47 4.71 -49.52 -11.27
C PRO A 47 4.77 -50.77 -12.16
N ALA A 48 3.59 -51.23 -12.59
CA ALA A 48 3.43 -52.15 -13.72
C ALA A 48 3.60 -51.37 -15.04
N PRO A 49 4.04 -52.01 -16.14
CA PRO A 49 4.20 -51.36 -17.43
C PRO A 49 2.83 -51.20 -18.10
N GLY A 50 2.20 -50.04 -17.89
CA GLY A 50 1.01 -49.58 -18.59
C GLY A 50 1.28 -48.18 -19.14
N THR A 51 0.90 -47.94 -20.39
CA THR A 51 0.97 -46.63 -21.04
C THR A 51 0.01 -45.66 -20.36
N ASP A 52 0.50 -44.88 -19.41
CA ASP A 52 -0.25 -43.80 -18.78
C ASP A 52 -0.29 -42.60 -19.74
N GLU A 53 -1.44 -42.45 -20.40
CA GLU A 53 -1.84 -41.17 -20.99
C GLU A 53 -1.95 -40.16 -19.84
N VAL A 54 -1.06 -39.17 -19.84
CA VAL A 54 -1.12 -38.05 -18.89
C VAL A 54 -2.38 -37.26 -19.23
N GLU A 55 -3.46 -37.50 -18.49
CA GLU A 55 -4.67 -36.69 -18.53
C GLU A 55 -4.28 -35.26 -18.11
N GLU A 56 -4.13 -34.39 -19.10
CA GLU A 56 -3.86 -32.96 -18.90
C GLU A 56 -5.10 -32.36 -18.23
N THR A 57 -5.07 -32.25 -16.91
CA THR A 57 -6.15 -31.63 -16.14
C THR A 57 -6.28 -30.17 -16.55
N VAL A 58 -7.25 -29.89 -17.42
CA VAL A 58 -7.65 -28.53 -17.78
C VAL A 58 -8.13 -27.84 -16.50
N PRO A 59 -7.54 -26.69 -16.10
CA PRO A 59 -8.02 -25.91 -14.96
C PRO A 59 -9.52 -25.63 -15.13
N SER A 60 -10.31 -25.85 -14.09
CA SER A 60 -11.73 -25.50 -14.14
C SER A 60 -11.87 -23.98 -14.31
N GLU A 61 -12.88 -23.53 -15.06
CA GLU A 61 -13.14 -22.10 -15.30
C GLU A 61 -13.25 -21.29 -13.98
N ASP A 62 -13.58 -21.94 -12.87
CA ASP A 62 -13.66 -21.37 -11.53
C ASP A 62 -12.30 -20.98 -10.91
N GLU A 63 -11.20 -21.66 -11.27
CA GLU A 63 -9.87 -21.36 -10.70
C GLU A 63 -9.33 -20.00 -11.19
N ASP A 64 -9.67 -19.62 -12.42
CA ASP A 64 -9.23 -18.35 -13.00
C ASP A 64 -9.93 -17.13 -12.35
N ASP A 65 -11.17 -17.29 -11.87
CA ASP A 65 -11.95 -16.22 -11.25
C ASP A 65 -11.42 -15.83 -9.86
N GLU A 66 -10.73 -16.76 -9.19
CA GLU A 66 -10.05 -16.53 -7.92
C GLU A 66 -8.72 -15.78 -8.09
N ALA A 67 -8.16 -15.66 -9.29
CA ALA A 67 -6.90 -14.93 -9.48
C ALA A 67 -7.02 -13.45 -9.09
N TRP A 68 -5.95 -12.88 -8.53
CA TRP A 68 -5.89 -11.47 -8.15
C TRP A 68 -5.28 -10.62 -9.26
N ILE A 69 -5.86 -9.44 -9.50
CA ILE A 69 -5.33 -8.39 -10.37
C ILE A 69 -4.90 -7.22 -9.50
N PHE A 70 -3.66 -6.78 -9.67
CA PHE A 70 -3.07 -5.74 -8.82
C PHE A 70 -3.03 -4.39 -9.55
N PHE A 71 -3.22 -3.32 -8.78
CA PHE A 71 -3.11 -1.94 -9.28
C PHE A 71 -2.25 -1.11 -8.35
N HIS A 72 -1.44 -0.24 -8.95
CA HIS A 72 -0.82 0.89 -8.29
C HIS A 72 -1.62 2.16 -8.55
N ILE A 73 -1.93 2.88 -7.50
CA ILE A 73 -2.71 4.11 -7.54
C ILE A 73 -1.89 5.20 -6.88
N THR A 74 -1.76 6.34 -7.57
CA THR A 74 -1.15 7.56 -7.03
C THR A 74 -2.07 8.75 -7.24
N SER A 75 -2.29 9.56 -6.20
CA SER A 75 -3.06 10.81 -6.31
C SER A 75 -2.41 11.94 -5.53
N ARG A 76 -2.33 13.12 -6.15
CA ARG A 76 -1.66 14.31 -5.60
C ARG A 76 -2.65 15.38 -5.18
N ILE A 77 -2.21 16.21 -4.25
CA ILE A 77 -2.89 17.44 -3.84
C ILE A 77 -2.54 18.58 -4.81
N HIS A 78 -3.54 19.42 -5.08
CA HIS A 78 -3.39 20.57 -5.96
C HIS A 78 -2.30 21.54 -5.48
N PHE A 79 -1.54 22.12 -6.41
CA PHE A 79 -0.41 23.03 -6.14
C PHE A 79 0.65 22.45 -5.19
N GLN A 80 0.78 21.12 -5.14
CA GLN A 80 1.74 20.42 -4.27
C GLN A 80 1.63 20.81 -2.78
N ARG A 81 0.46 21.33 -2.36
CA ARG A 81 0.24 21.73 -0.97
C ARG A 81 0.43 20.52 -0.05
N ARG A 82 1.07 20.75 1.10
CA ARG A 82 1.33 19.72 2.09
C ARG A 82 0.13 19.56 3.04
N LEU A 83 -1.04 19.20 2.49
CA LEU A 83 -2.27 19.09 3.28
C LEU A 83 -2.22 17.97 4.32
N PHE A 84 -1.39 16.96 4.11
CA PHE A 84 -1.25 15.79 4.98
C PHE A 84 -0.11 15.94 5.99
N GLU A 85 0.37 17.16 6.32
CA GLU A 85 1.42 17.35 7.33
C GLU A 85 1.01 16.85 8.72
N ARG A 86 -0.28 17.01 9.05
CA ARG A 86 -0.85 16.64 10.32
C ARG A 86 -1.39 15.20 10.33
N ASP A 87 -1.09 14.49 11.40
CA ASP A 87 -1.51 13.11 11.62
C ASP A 87 -3.03 12.96 11.61
N GLU A 88 -3.78 13.93 12.17
CA GLU A 88 -5.24 13.88 12.18
C GLU A 88 -5.82 13.92 10.75
N VAL A 89 -5.13 14.58 9.82
CA VAL A 89 -5.55 14.64 8.42
C VAL A 89 -5.19 13.34 7.69
N LYS A 90 -4.03 12.76 7.98
CA LYS A 90 -3.65 11.44 7.47
C LYS A 90 -4.61 10.36 7.97
N ASP A 91 -5.04 10.44 9.23
CA ASP A 91 -6.05 9.56 9.82
C ASP A 91 -7.40 9.63 9.09
N MET A 92 -7.85 10.83 8.69
CA MET A 92 -9.07 10.98 7.86
C MET A 92 -8.94 10.24 6.53
N LEU A 93 -7.82 10.43 5.82
CA LEU A 93 -7.60 9.77 4.54
C LEU A 93 -7.49 8.24 4.71
N ALA A 94 -6.73 7.81 5.71
CA ALA A 94 -6.51 6.43 6.07
C ALA A 94 -7.83 5.68 6.34
N LYS A 95 -8.70 6.29 7.16
CA LYS A 95 -10.06 5.81 7.46
C LYS A 95 -10.88 5.64 6.19
N HIS A 96 -10.83 6.57 5.25
CA HIS A 96 -11.55 6.46 3.98
C HIS A 96 -10.99 5.39 3.05
N CYS A 97 -9.66 5.25 2.96
CA CYS A 97 -9.03 4.17 2.20
C CYS A 97 -9.49 2.80 2.71
N LEU A 98 -9.43 2.56 4.02
CA LEU A 98 -9.83 1.30 4.62
C LEU A 98 -11.34 1.04 4.46
N HIS A 99 -12.17 2.07 4.68
CA HIS A 99 -13.62 1.96 4.49
C HIS A 99 -13.98 1.54 3.07
N TYR A 100 -13.45 2.23 2.06
CA TYR A 100 -13.77 1.92 0.67
C TYR A 100 -13.14 0.63 0.18
N ALA A 101 -11.97 0.23 0.70
CA ALA A 101 -11.39 -1.08 0.42
C ALA A 101 -12.37 -2.19 0.81
N ARG A 102 -12.97 -2.11 2.00
CA ARG A 102 -13.99 -3.07 2.48
C ARG A 102 -15.31 -3.00 1.71
N VAL A 103 -15.82 -1.78 1.49
CA VAL A 103 -17.07 -1.61 0.73
C VAL A 103 -16.94 -2.18 -0.68
N CYS A 104 -15.79 -2.00 -1.32
CA CYS A 104 -15.56 -2.47 -2.68
C CYS A 104 -14.98 -3.89 -2.76
N GLU A 105 -14.76 -4.57 -1.63
CA GLU A 105 -14.16 -5.90 -1.56
C GLU A 105 -12.79 -5.96 -2.27
N VAL A 106 -11.97 -4.94 -2.00
CA VAL A 106 -10.65 -4.75 -2.59
C VAL A 106 -9.60 -4.92 -1.50
N GLY A 107 -8.60 -5.76 -1.76
CA GLY A 107 -7.45 -5.87 -0.88
C GLY A 107 -6.60 -4.61 -0.94
N LEU A 108 -6.32 -3.98 0.20
CA LEU A 108 -5.34 -2.90 0.31
C LEU A 108 -4.03 -3.52 0.82
N LEU A 109 -3.07 -3.71 -0.09
CA LEU A 109 -1.86 -4.47 0.16
C LEU A 109 -0.72 -3.63 0.69
N HIS A 110 -0.53 -2.44 0.13
CA HIS A 110 0.51 -1.50 0.56
C HIS A 110 -0.02 -0.08 0.40
N TYR A 111 0.48 0.82 1.24
CA TYR A 111 0.14 2.24 1.17
C TYR A 111 1.31 3.08 1.67
N CYS A 112 1.36 4.32 1.17
CA CYS A 112 2.22 5.35 1.71
C CYS A 112 1.52 6.70 1.57
N LEU A 113 1.18 7.33 2.70
CA LEU A 113 0.62 8.68 2.73
C LEU A 113 1.77 9.67 2.93
N MET A 114 2.08 10.43 1.88
CA MET A 114 3.05 11.52 1.91
C MET A 114 2.36 12.82 2.29
N ASP A 115 3.10 13.90 2.48
CA ASP A 115 2.51 15.16 2.94
C ASP A 115 1.64 15.85 1.85
N ASN A 116 1.92 15.57 0.57
CA ASN A 116 1.24 16.20 -0.58
C ASN A 116 0.64 15.21 -1.60
N HIS A 117 0.76 13.90 -1.36
CA HIS A 117 0.18 12.85 -2.22
C HIS A 117 0.07 11.53 -1.46
N PHE A 118 -0.58 10.54 -2.06
CA PHE A 118 -0.58 9.19 -1.52
C PHE A 118 -0.38 8.15 -2.62
N HIS A 119 0.13 6.99 -2.21
CA HIS A 119 0.19 5.78 -3.00
C HIS A 119 -0.64 4.68 -2.35
N LEU A 120 -1.38 3.92 -3.15
CA LEU A 120 -2.05 2.70 -2.74
C LEU A 120 -1.66 1.58 -3.71
N LYS A 121 -1.42 0.39 -3.19
CA LYS A 121 -1.35 -0.85 -3.96
C LYS A 121 -2.53 -1.70 -3.58
N ILE A 122 -3.39 -1.98 -4.53
CA ILE A 122 -4.64 -2.71 -4.30
C ILE A 122 -4.68 -4.02 -5.09
N ALA A 123 -5.51 -4.95 -4.64
CA ALA A 123 -5.79 -6.23 -5.26
C ALA A 123 -7.29 -6.41 -5.46
N VAL A 124 -7.69 -6.85 -6.65
CA VAL A 124 -9.09 -7.07 -7.04
C VAL A 124 -9.20 -8.48 -7.61
N ARG A 125 -10.21 -9.26 -7.19
CA ARG A 125 -10.46 -10.57 -7.79
C ARG A 125 -10.77 -10.43 -9.28
N ARG A 126 -10.27 -11.34 -10.11
CA ARG A 126 -10.48 -11.34 -11.56
C ARG A 126 -11.97 -11.35 -11.91
N GLY A 127 -12.76 -12.21 -11.25
CA GLY A 127 -14.22 -12.26 -11.46
C GLY A 127 -14.93 -10.93 -11.13
N ALA A 128 -14.40 -10.16 -10.16
CA ALA A 128 -14.95 -8.85 -9.79
C ALA A 128 -14.50 -7.70 -10.69
N LEU A 129 -13.47 -7.90 -11.53
CA LEU A 129 -12.85 -6.83 -12.33
C LEU A 129 -13.85 -6.18 -13.29
N LYS A 130 -14.79 -6.95 -13.86
CA LYS A 130 -15.84 -6.44 -14.77
C LYS A 130 -16.70 -5.34 -14.14
N CYS A 131 -16.91 -5.41 -12.83
CA CYS A 131 -17.72 -4.47 -12.07
C CYS A 131 -16.88 -3.44 -11.31
N PHE A 132 -15.57 -3.63 -11.23
CA PHE A 132 -14.67 -2.76 -10.50
C PHE A 132 -14.19 -1.58 -11.36
N ASN A 133 -14.24 -0.38 -10.81
CA ASN A 133 -13.72 0.82 -11.46
C ASN A 133 -12.78 1.55 -10.49
N ALA A 134 -11.47 1.40 -10.73
CA ALA A 134 -10.42 1.99 -9.90
C ALA A 134 -10.53 3.52 -9.81
N SER A 135 -10.92 4.20 -10.89
CA SER A 135 -11.11 5.66 -10.87
C SER A 135 -12.27 6.08 -9.97
N LYS A 136 -13.39 5.34 -10.01
CA LYS A 136 -14.55 5.59 -9.14
C LYS A 136 -14.22 5.31 -7.68
N PHE A 137 -13.53 4.20 -7.40
CA PHE A 137 -13.03 3.84 -6.07
C PHE A 137 -12.21 4.99 -5.45
N VAL A 138 -11.19 5.46 -6.17
CA VAL A 138 -10.34 6.58 -5.71
C VAL A 138 -11.13 7.89 -5.64
N GLY A 139 -12.05 8.12 -6.58
CA GLY A 139 -12.95 9.28 -6.59
C GLY A 139 -13.78 9.39 -5.32
N CYS A 140 -14.35 8.26 -4.86
CA CYS A 140 -15.12 8.19 -3.61
C CYS A 140 -14.25 8.51 -2.39
N ILE A 141 -13.05 7.94 -2.29
CA ILE A 141 -12.08 8.27 -1.21
C ILE A 141 -11.78 9.78 -1.21
N LYS A 142 -11.41 10.33 -2.38
CA LYS A 142 -11.06 11.75 -2.55
C LYS A 142 -12.22 12.68 -2.17
N GLN A 143 -13.44 12.34 -2.57
CA GLN A 143 -14.63 13.14 -2.29
C GLN A 143 -14.94 13.16 -0.79
N GLN A 144 -14.99 12.00 -0.14
CA GLN A 144 -15.30 11.94 1.29
C GLN A 144 -14.22 12.62 2.13
N PHE A 145 -12.94 12.37 1.81
CA PHE A 145 -11.83 13.09 2.44
C PHE A 145 -11.98 14.61 2.29
N THR A 146 -12.34 15.10 1.09
CA THR A 146 -12.51 16.54 0.86
C THR A 146 -13.59 17.14 1.74
N ILE A 147 -14.70 16.44 1.92
CA ILE A 147 -15.82 16.88 2.77
C ILE A 147 -15.37 16.92 4.23
N GLU A 148 -14.78 15.84 4.74
CA GLU A 148 -14.31 15.75 6.14
C GLU A 148 -13.21 16.78 6.42
N TYR A 149 -12.20 16.86 5.56
CA TYR A 149 -11.10 17.81 5.67
C TYR A 149 -11.57 19.27 5.69
N LYS A 150 -12.46 19.67 4.77
CA LYS A 150 -12.96 21.05 4.73
C LYS A 150 -13.75 21.42 5.98
N ARG A 151 -14.53 20.48 6.53
CA ARG A 151 -15.27 20.69 7.79
C ARG A 151 -14.30 20.86 8.96
N TRP A 152 -13.31 19.99 9.07
CA TRP A 152 -12.26 20.08 10.09
C TRP A 152 -11.45 21.38 9.96
N TYR A 153 -11.03 21.71 8.73
CA TYR A 153 -10.24 22.90 8.44
C TYR A 153 -11.04 24.15 8.82
N ASN A 154 -12.25 24.30 8.29
CA ASN A 154 -13.06 25.49 8.47
C ASN A 154 -13.59 25.67 9.91
N GLY A 155 -13.55 24.61 10.73
CA GLY A 155 -14.01 24.61 12.13
C GLY A 155 -12.85 24.50 13.12
N PRO A 156 -12.55 23.29 13.66
CA PRO A 156 -11.49 23.08 14.65
C PRO A 156 -10.15 23.75 14.32
N TYR A 157 -9.58 23.48 13.15
CA TYR A 157 -8.24 23.96 12.81
C TYR A 157 -8.16 25.49 12.77
N ARG A 158 -9.06 26.17 12.05
CA ARG A 158 -9.07 27.64 11.97
C ARG A 158 -9.31 28.32 13.33
N ARG A 159 -9.97 27.67 14.29
CA ARG A 159 -10.16 28.20 15.66
C ARG A 159 -8.89 28.07 16.50
N GLU A 160 -8.10 27.02 16.28
CA GLU A 160 -6.82 26.78 16.95
C GLU A 160 -5.75 27.80 16.49
N GLN A 161 -5.81 28.22 15.22
CA GLN A 161 -4.85 29.16 14.66
C GLN A 161 -5.05 30.59 15.17
N ARG A 162 -3.96 31.23 15.65
CA ARG A 162 -3.98 32.61 16.19
C ARG A 162 -4.32 33.65 15.12
N HIS A 163 -3.71 33.53 13.93
CA HIS A 163 -4.21 34.17 12.72
C HIS A 163 -5.36 33.33 12.18
N ARG A 164 -6.46 33.93 11.74
CA ARG A 164 -7.57 33.18 11.15
C ARG A 164 -7.26 32.97 9.66
N PRO A 165 -6.82 31.76 9.23
CA PRO A 165 -6.55 31.51 7.81
C PRO A 165 -7.82 31.74 6.97
N GLU A 166 -7.65 32.00 5.69
CA GLU A 166 -8.79 32.06 4.76
C GLU A 166 -9.57 30.74 4.79
N SER A 167 -10.90 30.82 4.66
CA SER A 167 -11.71 29.60 4.55
C SER A 167 -11.44 28.89 3.24
N LEU A 168 -11.41 27.56 3.27
CA LEU A 168 -11.40 26.79 2.03
C LEU A 168 -12.78 26.88 1.38
N GLY A 169 -12.81 27.38 0.14
CA GLY A 169 -14.01 27.46 -0.68
C GLY A 169 -14.44 26.13 -1.29
N ASN A 170 -15.30 26.18 -2.30
CA ASN A 170 -15.91 24.99 -2.93
C ASN A 170 -14.99 24.24 -3.93
N GLY A 171 -13.74 24.66 -4.11
CA GLY A 171 -12.79 24.06 -5.06
C GLY A 171 -12.32 22.64 -4.70
N THR A 172 -11.68 21.96 -5.65
CA THR A 172 -11.05 20.64 -5.42
C THR A 172 -9.74 20.79 -4.62
N LEU A 173 -9.47 19.84 -3.72
CA LEU A 173 -8.16 19.72 -3.05
C LEU A 173 -7.15 18.96 -3.90
N TRP A 174 -7.60 18.27 -4.94
CA TRP A 174 -6.83 17.27 -5.65
C TRP A 174 -6.36 17.76 -7.01
N GLU A 175 -5.17 17.35 -7.39
CA GLU A 175 -4.61 17.58 -8.70
C GLU A 175 -5.18 16.55 -9.69
N GLY A 176 -6.02 17.01 -10.63
CA GLY A 176 -6.48 16.22 -11.76
C GLY A 176 -7.04 14.84 -11.41
N ARG A 177 -6.85 13.91 -12.36
CA ARG A 177 -7.23 12.50 -12.24
C ARG A 177 -6.13 11.72 -11.51
N PRO A 178 -6.48 10.70 -10.71
CA PRO A 178 -5.47 9.81 -10.14
C PRO A 178 -4.71 9.09 -11.28
N HIS A 179 -3.44 8.81 -11.03
CA HIS A 179 -2.67 7.87 -11.85
C HIS A 179 -2.97 6.46 -11.38
N ILE A 180 -3.30 5.57 -12.31
CA ILE A 180 -3.68 4.19 -12.04
C ILE A 180 -2.92 3.34 -13.06
N GLU A 181 -2.13 2.40 -12.56
CA GLU A 181 -1.33 1.48 -13.34
C GLU A 181 -1.69 0.06 -12.93
N ARG A 182 -1.92 -0.81 -13.92
CA ARG A 182 -2.10 -2.24 -13.69
C ARG A 182 -0.71 -2.86 -13.55
N ILE A 183 -0.59 -3.79 -12.60
CA ILE A 183 0.61 -4.59 -12.42
C ILE A 183 0.37 -5.92 -13.15
N GLU A 184 1.27 -6.25 -14.07
CA GLU A 184 1.14 -7.37 -15.01
C GLU A 184 1.78 -8.65 -14.48
N ASP A 185 2.82 -8.55 -13.64
CA ASP A 185 3.53 -9.72 -13.11
C ASP A 185 4.08 -9.50 -11.69
N ASP A 186 4.64 -10.58 -11.11
CA ASP A 186 5.19 -10.61 -9.75
C ASP A 186 6.42 -9.72 -9.57
N ALA A 187 7.23 -9.53 -10.62
CA ALA A 187 8.42 -8.70 -10.56
C ALA A 187 8.03 -7.22 -10.47
N GLN A 188 7.09 -6.79 -11.32
CA GLN A 188 6.50 -5.46 -11.25
C GLN A 188 5.76 -5.25 -9.92
N LEU A 189 5.11 -6.31 -9.38
CA LEU A 189 4.49 -6.26 -8.05
C LEU A 189 5.53 -5.96 -6.96
N ALA A 190 6.65 -6.66 -6.95
CA ALA A 190 7.74 -6.45 -6.01
C ALA A 190 8.37 -5.06 -6.18
N ALA A 191 8.68 -4.65 -7.41
CA ALA A 191 9.28 -3.37 -7.72
C ALA A 191 8.37 -2.19 -7.30
N CYS A 192 7.08 -2.26 -7.64
CA CYS A 192 6.09 -1.26 -7.22
C CYS A 192 5.99 -1.17 -5.69
N THR A 193 6.02 -2.32 -5.00
CA THR A 193 6.00 -2.37 -3.54
C THR A 193 7.18 -1.61 -2.95
N LEU A 194 8.40 -1.97 -3.34
CA LEU A 194 9.61 -1.33 -2.84
C LEU A 194 9.66 0.15 -3.21
N TYR A 195 9.15 0.52 -4.38
CA TYR A 195 9.02 1.92 -4.79
C TYR A 195 8.12 2.74 -3.85
N ILE A 196 6.90 2.26 -3.58
CA ILE A 196 5.94 2.92 -2.69
C ILE A 196 6.57 3.13 -1.31
N GLU A 197 7.24 2.10 -0.82
CA GLU A 197 7.75 2.07 0.53
C GLU A 197 9.06 2.88 0.67
N ALA A 198 9.91 2.88 -0.36
CA ALA A 198 11.13 3.69 -0.36
C ALA A 198 10.86 5.19 -0.49
N ASN A 199 9.72 5.59 -1.07
CA ASN A 199 9.41 7.01 -1.30
C ASN A 199 9.40 7.84 -0.01
N ARG A 200 8.84 7.30 1.08
CA ARG A 200 8.83 8.02 2.35
C ARG A 200 10.25 8.23 2.90
N VAL A 201 11.04 7.16 2.92
CA VAL A 201 12.43 7.18 3.42
C VAL A 201 13.26 8.18 2.63
N ARG A 202 13.14 8.17 1.31
CA ARG A 202 13.84 9.13 0.43
C ARG A 202 13.45 10.56 0.74
N ALA A 203 12.18 10.82 1.04
CA ALA A 203 11.70 12.17 1.35
C ALA A 203 12.10 12.65 2.75
N CYS A 204 12.13 11.78 3.77
CA CYS A 204 12.40 12.18 5.15
C CYS A 204 13.86 12.01 5.59
N ALA A 205 14.62 11.15 4.91
CA ALA A 205 15.99 10.77 5.27
C ALA A 205 16.96 10.93 4.09
N GLY A 206 16.66 11.82 3.14
CA GLY A 206 17.50 12.06 1.96
C GLY A 206 18.97 12.35 2.30
N THR A 207 19.24 13.27 3.24
CA THR A 207 20.61 13.59 3.67
C THR A 207 21.34 12.39 4.26
N GLN A 208 20.66 11.61 5.11
CA GLN A 208 21.22 10.39 5.69
C GLN A 208 21.52 9.36 4.61
N LEU A 209 20.60 9.15 3.66
CA LEU A 209 20.82 8.26 2.52
C LEU A 209 22.03 8.68 1.69
N MET A 210 22.23 9.97 1.44
CA MET A 210 23.40 10.48 0.69
C MET A 210 24.72 10.28 1.44
N ALA A 211 24.68 10.30 2.77
CA ALA A 211 25.85 10.08 3.61
C ALA A 211 26.30 8.61 3.67
N LEU A 212 25.44 7.68 3.28
CA LEU A 212 25.78 6.26 3.23
C LEU A 212 26.91 6.03 2.18
N GLN A 213 27.95 5.30 2.57
CA GLN A 213 29.14 5.07 1.75
C GLN A 213 29.13 3.75 0.96
N GLU A 214 28.43 2.74 1.48
CA GLU A 214 28.36 1.39 0.90
C GLU A 214 26.91 0.90 0.83
N PRO A 215 26.55 0.03 -0.14
CA PRO A 215 25.23 -0.59 -0.18
C PRO A 215 24.97 -1.40 1.09
N PRO A 216 23.69 -1.62 1.46
CA PRO A 216 23.39 -2.55 2.53
C PRO A 216 23.90 -3.93 2.09
N MET A 217 24.82 -4.52 2.86
CA MET A 217 25.37 -5.82 2.54
C MET A 217 24.28 -6.90 2.64
N LEU A 218 23.99 -7.53 1.50
CA LEU A 218 23.15 -8.71 1.43
C LEU A 218 24.03 -9.93 1.70
N LEU A 219 24.19 -10.31 2.97
CA LEU A 219 24.88 -11.55 3.30
C LEU A 219 24.03 -12.75 2.87
N THR A 220 24.65 -13.65 2.11
CA THR A 220 24.02 -14.80 1.45
C THR A 220 23.81 -16.00 2.36
N SER A 221 24.39 -16.02 3.56
CA SER A 221 24.17 -17.08 4.53
C SER A 221 22.98 -16.75 5.44
N GLN A 222 22.06 -17.72 5.59
CA GLN A 222 20.90 -17.62 6.49
C GLN A 222 21.33 -17.46 7.98
N ASP A 223 22.58 -17.82 8.31
CA ASP A 223 23.10 -17.89 9.68
C ASP A 223 23.91 -16.66 10.13
N GLU A 224 24.40 -15.79 9.23
CA GLU A 224 25.15 -14.56 9.59
C GLU A 224 24.31 -13.28 9.40
N VAL A 225 22.99 -13.37 9.57
CA VAL A 225 22.01 -12.27 9.37
C VAL A 225 22.01 -11.26 10.53
N SER A 226 23.16 -11.04 11.14
CA SER A 226 23.29 -10.26 12.35
C SER A 226 23.53 -8.79 12.03
N ARG A 227 22.42 -8.08 11.81
CA ARG A 227 22.26 -6.62 11.78
C ARG A 227 22.71 -5.93 10.50
N LEU A 228 21.89 -4.97 10.06
CA LEU A 228 22.33 -4.00 9.06
C LEU A 228 23.43 -3.12 9.70
N GLN A 229 24.23 -2.43 8.89
CA GLN A 229 25.16 -1.45 9.46
C GLN A 229 24.36 -0.41 10.28
N PRO A 230 24.90 0.12 11.40
CA PRO A 230 24.14 1.01 12.30
C PRO A 230 23.45 2.19 11.62
N CYS A 231 24.04 2.72 10.55
CA CYS A 231 23.47 3.81 9.76
C CYS A 231 22.14 3.45 9.06
N TYR A 232 21.88 2.17 8.80
CA TYR A 232 20.62 1.65 8.27
C TYR A 232 19.63 1.28 9.38
N GLU A 233 20.10 0.91 10.58
CA GLU A 233 19.20 0.62 11.71
C GLU A 233 18.38 1.87 12.07
N GLU A 234 18.99 3.05 12.12
CA GLU A 234 18.27 4.31 12.34
C GLU A 234 17.22 4.59 11.24
N LEU A 235 17.53 4.24 9.98
CA LEU A 235 16.56 4.37 8.88
C LEU A 235 15.37 3.43 9.06
N LEU A 236 15.61 2.19 9.53
CA LEU A 236 14.55 1.24 9.82
C LEU A 236 13.68 1.69 10.99
N GLU A 237 14.27 2.18 12.08
CA GLU A 237 13.51 2.72 13.23
C GLU A 237 12.56 3.85 12.80
N ARG A 238 13.01 4.71 11.87
CA ARG A 238 12.17 5.77 11.28
C ARG A 238 11.02 5.21 10.42
N ILE A 239 11.24 4.08 9.74
CA ILE A 239 10.19 3.43 8.94
C ILE A 239 9.18 2.75 9.84
N GLU A 240 9.63 2.02 10.86
CA GLU A 240 8.79 1.31 11.81
C GLU A 240 7.91 2.26 12.62
N SER A 241 8.45 3.42 13.00
CA SER A 241 7.70 4.46 13.71
C SER A 241 6.70 5.21 12.82
N TYR A 242 6.79 5.10 11.49
CA TYR A 242 5.90 5.82 10.59
C TYR A 242 4.62 5.04 10.27
N ARG A 243 3.55 5.33 11.03
CA ARG A 243 2.23 4.67 10.92
C ARG A 243 1.54 4.80 9.55
N TYR A 244 1.88 5.83 8.78
CA TYR A 244 1.18 6.15 7.52
C TYR A 244 1.83 5.50 6.30
N GLN A 245 2.46 4.36 6.52
CA GLN A 245 3.08 3.51 5.53
C GLN A 245 2.98 2.05 5.98
N SER A 246 2.86 1.12 5.03
CA SER A 246 2.73 -0.31 5.34
C SER A 246 4.05 -1.01 5.73
N ALA A 247 5.22 -0.48 5.34
CA ALA A 247 6.51 -1.09 5.64
C ALA A 247 6.72 -1.47 7.11
N GLY A 248 6.39 -0.59 8.06
CA GLY A 248 6.60 -0.83 9.48
C GLY A 248 5.86 -2.08 10.00
N TRP A 249 4.69 -2.39 9.43
CA TRP A 249 3.94 -3.61 9.75
C TRP A 249 4.71 -4.89 9.36
N TYR A 250 5.29 -4.89 8.15
CA TYR A 250 6.05 -6.04 7.66
C TYR A 250 7.38 -6.21 8.41
N ILE A 251 8.09 -5.10 8.64
CA ILE A 251 9.40 -5.13 9.32
C ILE A 251 9.26 -5.62 10.76
N SER A 252 8.24 -5.13 11.48
CA SER A 252 7.96 -5.52 12.87
C SER A 252 7.36 -6.93 13.02
N GLY A 253 7.27 -7.72 11.93
CA GLY A 253 6.68 -9.05 11.99
C GLY A 253 5.22 -9.04 12.45
N CYS A 254 4.44 -8.03 12.05
CA CYS A 254 3.04 -7.84 12.43
C CYS A 254 2.81 -7.44 13.91
N ALA A 255 3.82 -6.91 14.60
CA ALA A 255 3.71 -6.44 15.98
C ALA A 255 3.46 -4.91 16.11
N GLY A 256 3.55 -4.17 15.00
CA GLY A 256 3.41 -2.71 14.96
C GLY A 256 1.97 -2.19 15.13
N PRO A 257 1.78 -0.85 15.07
CA PRO A 257 0.46 -0.24 15.09
C PRO A 257 -0.40 -0.80 13.95
N GLU A 258 -1.70 -0.92 14.22
CA GLU A 258 -2.63 -1.55 13.31
C GLU A 258 -2.61 -0.86 11.93
N PRO A 259 -2.26 -1.59 10.85
CA PRO A 259 -2.03 -0.97 9.57
C PRO A 259 -3.36 -0.80 8.82
N LEU A 260 -3.33 -0.04 7.72
CA LEU A 260 -4.49 0.09 6.80
C LEU A 260 -4.66 -1.11 5.86
N LEU A 261 -4.04 -2.25 6.18
CA LEU A 261 -4.08 -3.43 5.34
C LEU A 261 -5.38 -4.20 5.53
N THR A 262 -5.89 -4.77 4.44
CA THR A 262 -7.10 -5.60 4.40
C THR A 262 -7.06 -6.47 3.15
N ASP A 263 -7.66 -7.65 3.19
CA ASP A 263 -7.95 -8.48 2.01
C ASP A 263 -9.22 -8.03 1.25
N GLY A 264 -9.94 -7.03 1.77
CA GLY A 264 -11.21 -6.52 1.26
C GLY A 264 -12.44 -7.27 1.79
N TYR A 265 -12.27 -8.50 2.27
CA TYR A 265 -13.35 -9.38 2.75
C TYR A 265 -13.48 -9.41 4.27
N ASP A 266 -12.55 -8.76 4.98
CA ASP A 266 -12.65 -8.52 6.41
C ASP A 266 -13.76 -7.51 6.81
N GLY A 267 -14.59 -7.05 5.87
CA GLY A 267 -15.72 -6.16 6.15
C GLY A 267 -16.76 -6.83 7.06
N ASN A 268 -16.97 -6.26 8.25
CA ASN A 268 -17.98 -6.75 9.20
C ASN A 268 -19.35 -6.14 8.86
N TRP A 269 -20.15 -6.82 8.03
CA TRP A 269 -21.49 -6.34 7.65
C TRP A 269 -22.53 -6.62 8.73
N ALA A 270 -23.50 -5.72 8.88
CA ALA A 270 -24.63 -5.91 9.78
C ALA A 270 -25.48 -7.12 9.36
N SER A 271 -26.01 -7.86 10.33
CA SER A 271 -27.00 -8.91 10.09
C SER A 271 -28.32 -8.31 9.58
N GLU A 272 -29.24 -9.15 9.11
CA GLU A 272 -30.57 -8.69 8.71
C GLU A 272 -31.33 -8.05 9.87
N GLU A 273 -31.23 -8.59 11.10
CA GLU A 273 -31.89 -7.98 12.27
C GLU A 273 -31.25 -6.64 12.65
N GLU A 274 -29.93 -6.51 12.53
CA GLU A 274 -29.24 -5.24 12.75
C GLU A 274 -29.61 -4.21 11.67
N LEU A 275 -29.75 -4.64 10.41
CA LEU A 275 -30.22 -3.79 9.32
C LEU A 275 -31.63 -3.29 9.59
N GLU A 276 -32.59 -4.17 9.88
CA GLU A 276 -33.98 -3.79 10.18
C GLU A 276 -34.03 -2.79 11.34
N ARG A 277 -33.23 -3.01 12.38
CA ARG A 277 -33.18 -2.13 13.55
C ARG A 277 -32.61 -0.74 13.25
N TRP A 278 -31.55 -0.65 12.45
CA TRP A 278 -30.75 0.57 12.33
C TRP A 278 -30.89 1.29 10.99
N TRP A 279 -31.56 0.69 10.00
CA TRP A 279 -31.61 1.23 8.64
C TRP A 279 -32.40 2.54 8.53
N ASP A 280 -33.43 2.75 9.35
CA ASP A 280 -34.21 3.99 9.31
C ASP A 280 -33.68 5.06 10.27
N GLU A 281 -32.78 4.68 11.20
CA GLU A 281 -32.23 5.61 12.18
C GLU A 281 -31.26 6.62 11.55
N PRO A 282 -31.26 7.90 11.93
CA PRO A 282 -30.29 8.87 11.41
C PRO A 282 -28.84 8.38 11.62
N VAL A 283 -27.92 8.69 10.69
CA VAL A 283 -26.51 8.23 10.75
C VAL A 283 -25.82 8.60 12.08
N ARG A 284 -26.24 9.68 12.73
CA ARG A 284 -25.72 10.14 14.02
C ARG A 284 -26.13 9.26 15.22
N GLU A 285 -27.21 8.48 15.08
CA GLU A 285 -27.71 7.57 16.12
C GLU A 285 -27.12 6.16 15.97
N LEU A 286 -26.43 5.88 14.86
CA LEU A 286 -25.75 4.60 14.67
C LEU A 286 -24.62 4.43 15.69
N PRO A 287 -24.32 3.18 16.10
CA PRO A 287 -23.16 2.91 16.94
C PRO A 287 -21.86 3.45 16.34
N GLU A 288 -20.89 3.75 17.20
CA GLU A 288 -19.64 4.37 16.76
C GLU A 288 -18.94 3.54 15.66
N GLY A 289 -18.52 4.23 14.60
CA GLY A 289 -17.85 3.62 13.46
C GLY A 289 -18.75 2.87 12.47
N TRP A 290 -20.05 2.67 12.78
CA TRP A 290 -20.99 2.08 11.83
C TRP A 290 -21.30 3.06 10.69
N ARG A 291 -21.49 2.53 9.49
CA ARG A 291 -21.74 3.31 8.28
C ARG A 291 -22.81 2.66 7.42
N LYS A 292 -23.84 3.41 7.05
CA LYS A 292 -24.75 3.00 5.97
C LYS A 292 -24.03 3.08 4.63
N VAL A 293 -24.18 2.03 3.83
CA VAL A 293 -23.51 1.87 2.55
C VAL A 293 -24.53 1.43 1.51
N TRP A 294 -24.47 2.06 0.34
CA TRP A 294 -25.14 1.59 -0.86
C TRP A 294 -24.07 1.10 -1.84
N PHE A 295 -24.01 -0.20 -2.11
CA PHE A 295 -23.01 -0.77 -3.02
C PHE A 295 -23.55 -2.01 -3.74
N LYS A 296 -23.26 -2.15 -5.05
CA LYS A 296 -23.78 -3.22 -5.91
C LYS A 296 -25.30 -3.44 -5.74
N GLU A 297 -26.06 -2.34 -5.72
CA GLU A 297 -27.54 -2.35 -5.56
C GLU A 297 -28.02 -2.95 -4.23
N ARG A 298 -27.13 -3.15 -3.27
CA ARG A 298 -27.44 -3.63 -1.94
C ARG A 298 -27.31 -2.51 -0.92
N LEU A 299 -28.29 -2.48 -0.04
CA LEU A 299 -28.27 -1.70 1.19
C LEU A 299 -27.57 -2.49 2.27
N GLY A 300 -26.63 -1.85 2.95
CA GLY A 300 -25.86 -2.49 4.00
C GLY A 300 -25.47 -1.50 5.08
N ILE A 301 -25.16 -2.01 6.26
CA ILE A 301 -24.46 -1.26 7.29
C ILE A 301 -23.12 -1.96 7.50
N LEU A 302 -22.03 -1.24 7.24
CA LEU A 302 -20.69 -1.71 7.50
C LEU A 302 -20.29 -1.32 8.93
N LYS A 303 -19.99 -2.32 9.74
CA LYS A 303 -19.52 -2.19 11.12
C LYS A 303 -17.99 -2.11 11.15
N PRO A 304 -17.40 -1.59 12.24
CA PRO A 304 -15.97 -1.74 12.47
C PRO A 304 -15.57 -3.22 12.51
N THR A 305 -14.52 -3.56 11.77
CA THR A 305 -13.86 -4.86 11.86
C THR A 305 -12.89 -4.86 13.03
N LEU A 306 -13.10 -5.79 13.96
CA LEU A 306 -12.21 -5.96 15.10
C LEU A 306 -10.80 -6.38 14.63
N PRO A 307 -9.72 -5.91 15.29
CA PRO A 307 -8.35 -6.24 14.89
C PRO A 307 -8.11 -7.75 14.68
N GLN A 308 -8.61 -8.58 15.59
CA GLN A 308 -8.47 -10.04 15.53
C GLN A 308 -9.26 -10.72 14.39
N ALA A 309 -10.24 -10.03 13.80
CA ALA A 309 -11.01 -10.52 12.67
C ALA A 309 -10.43 -10.04 11.33
N ARG A 310 -9.40 -9.17 11.36
CA ARG A 310 -8.77 -8.69 10.13
C ARG A 310 -8.00 -9.79 9.45
N ARG A 311 -8.15 -9.83 8.14
CA ARG A 311 -7.43 -10.74 7.26
C ARG A 311 -6.52 -9.90 6.38
N TYR A 312 -5.28 -10.35 6.27
CA TYR A 312 -4.28 -9.75 5.41
C TYR A 312 -4.04 -10.68 4.23
N MET A 313 -4.04 -10.12 3.03
CA MET A 313 -3.82 -10.90 1.83
C MET A 313 -2.38 -11.39 1.77
N GLU A 314 -2.20 -12.71 1.69
CA GLU A 314 -0.95 -13.27 1.19
C GLU A 314 -0.86 -13.04 -0.32
N ASN A 315 0.29 -12.57 -0.77
CA ASN A 315 0.56 -12.36 -2.19
C ASN A 315 1.94 -12.95 -2.53
N PRO A 316 2.24 -13.18 -3.81
CA PRO A 316 3.49 -13.83 -4.21
C PRO A 316 4.71 -13.15 -3.62
N PHE A 317 4.77 -11.81 -3.64
CA PHE A 317 5.87 -11.07 -3.04
C PHE A 317 6.04 -11.37 -1.54
N ILE A 318 4.98 -11.28 -0.73
CA ILE A 318 5.05 -11.56 0.71
C ILE A 318 5.41 -13.02 1.01
N ALA A 319 4.86 -13.97 0.26
CA ALA A 319 5.15 -15.39 0.42
C ALA A 319 6.64 -15.70 0.22
N ARG A 320 7.31 -14.95 -0.65
CA ARG A 320 8.74 -15.11 -0.98
C ARG A 320 9.68 -14.43 0.01
N LEU A 321 9.19 -13.55 0.89
CA LEU A 321 10.04 -12.89 1.90
C LEU A 321 10.51 -13.85 3.01
N GLY A 322 9.86 -15.00 3.15
CA GLY A 322 10.20 -16.02 4.15
C GLY A 322 8.98 -16.73 4.71
N THR A 323 9.21 -17.81 5.46
CA THR A 323 8.16 -18.65 6.05
C THR A 323 7.70 -18.17 7.42
N THR A 324 8.54 -17.43 8.15
CA THR A 324 8.20 -16.86 9.47
C THR A 324 8.05 -15.34 9.39
N PRO A 325 7.20 -14.70 10.23
CA PRO A 325 7.07 -13.24 10.27
C PRO A 325 8.41 -12.52 10.45
N GLU A 326 9.27 -13.04 11.32
CA GLU A 326 10.59 -12.47 11.59
C GLU A 326 11.54 -12.56 10.39
N THR A 327 11.49 -13.67 9.64
CA THR A 327 12.26 -13.79 8.39
C THR A 327 11.71 -12.84 7.33
N ARG A 328 10.38 -12.76 7.19
CA ARG A 328 9.74 -11.83 6.24
C ARG A 328 10.13 -10.38 6.52
N GLY A 329 10.07 -9.95 7.78
CA GLY A 329 10.43 -8.59 8.18
C GLY A 329 11.89 -8.26 7.89
N ARG A 330 12.82 -9.16 8.23
CA ARG A 330 14.25 -8.99 7.94
C ARG A 330 14.54 -8.92 6.44
N THR A 331 13.95 -9.83 5.64
CA THR A 331 14.13 -9.82 4.17
C THR A 331 13.55 -8.54 3.57
N PHE A 332 12.35 -8.13 3.99
CA PHE A 332 11.72 -6.90 3.51
C PHE A 332 12.54 -5.65 3.84
N ALA A 333 13.04 -5.53 5.08
CA ALA A 333 13.89 -4.43 5.51
C ALA A 333 15.14 -4.29 4.62
N ARG A 334 15.79 -5.41 4.31
CA ARG A 334 16.96 -5.44 3.41
C ARG A 334 16.64 -4.97 2.00
N LEU A 335 15.57 -5.52 1.41
CA LEU A 335 15.11 -5.12 0.07
C LEU A 335 14.77 -3.63 0.02
N LEU A 336 14.09 -3.13 1.04
CA LEU A 336 13.71 -1.73 1.15
C LEU A 336 14.94 -0.81 1.27
N MET A 337 15.93 -1.18 2.07
CA MET A 337 17.18 -0.41 2.20
C MET A 337 18.00 -0.43 0.91
N SER A 338 18.04 -1.57 0.21
CA SER A 338 18.66 -1.66 -1.12
C SER A 338 17.95 -0.71 -2.11
N ALA A 339 16.62 -0.74 -2.15
CA ALA A 339 15.83 0.16 -2.99
C ALA A 339 16.07 1.64 -2.65
N CYS A 340 16.17 1.99 -1.35
CA CYS A 340 16.50 3.34 -0.91
C CYS A 340 17.89 3.77 -1.38
N TRP A 341 18.89 2.91 -1.15
CA TRP A 341 20.28 3.11 -1.53
C TRP A 341 20.44 3.39 -3.03
N HIS A 342 19.92 2.51 -3.89
CA HIS A 342 20.07 2.67 -5.33
C HIS A 342 19.30 3.87 -5.87
N GLY A 343 18.17 4.22 -5.25
CA GLY A 343 17.40 5.41 -5.62
C GLY A 343 18.10 6.74 -5.32
N ARG A 344 19.15 6.76 -4.50
CA ARG A 344 19.81 8.00 -4.07
C ARG A 344 20.68 8.65 -5.16
N LYS A 345 21.16 7.89 -6.16
CA LYS A 345 22.08 8.41 -7.18
C LYS A 345 21.44 9.35 -8.20
N ARG A 346 20.14 9.64 -8.09
CA ARG A 346 19.54 10.66 -8.94
C ARG A 346 19.90 12.03 -8.39
N PRO A 347 20.58 12.89 -9.17
CA PRO A 347 20.72 14.29 -8.80
C PRO A 347 19.30 14.82 -8.57
N VAL A 348 19.06 15.34 -7.37
CA VAL A 348 17.93 16.23 -7.10
C VAL A 348 18.08 17.33 -8.15
N ARG A 349 17.23 17.36 -9.17
CA ARG A 349 17.26 18.47 -10.13
C ARG A 349 16.87 19.72 -9.34
N ASP A 350 17.56 20.83 -9.58
CA ASP A 350 17.43 22.12 -8.90
C ASP A 350 15.97 22.60 -8.71
N ASP A 351 15.03 22.08 -9.51
CA ASP A 351 13.58 22.23 -9.37
C ASP A 351 13.01 21.77 -8.00
N GLU A 352 13.72 20.93 -7.24
CA GLU A 352 13.32 20.45 -5.90
C GLU A 352 13.95 21.26 -4.74
N GLU A 353 15.00 22.07 -4.98
CA GLU A 353 15.61 22.94 -3.97
C GLU A 353 14.70 24.12 -3.56
N GLY A 354 13.67 24.44 -4.36
CA GLY A 354 12.67 25.46 -4.02
C GLY A 354 11.69 25.07 -2.90
N SER A 355 11.83 23.90 -2.27
CA SER A 355 10.89 23.40 -1.25
C SER A 355 11.52 22.97 0.08
N VAL A 356 12.78 23.33 0.33
CA VAL A 356 13.29 23.36 1.71
C VAL A 356 12.61 24.54 2.40
N PRO A 357 11.89 24.35 3.52
CA PRO A 357 11.31 25.48 4.23
C PRO A 357 12.48 26.36 4.69
N GLY A 358 12.57 27.54 4.08
CA GLY A 358 13.35 28.62 4.65
C GLY A 358 12.95 28.74 6.10
N VAL A 359 13.90 28.50 6.99
CA VAL A 359 13.81 28.92 8.38
C VAL A 359 13.42 30.39 8.31
N LEU A 360 12.18 30.70 8.68
CA LEU A 360 11.71 32.06 8.87
C LEU A 360 12.56 32.64 10.01
N SER A 361 13.69 33.25 9.64
CA SER A 361 14.35 34.21 10.50
C SER A 361 13.39 35.39 10.65
N LYS A 362 13.18 35.75 11.92
CA LYS A 362 12.29 36.79 12.44
C LYS A 362 12.26 38.08 11.63
#